data_AF-A6JYM3-F1
#
_entry.id   AF-A6JYM3-F1
#
_cell.length_a   1.000
_cell.length_b   1.000
_cell.length_c   1.000
_cell.angle_alpha   90.00
_cell.angle_beta   90.00
_cell.angle_gamma   90.00
#
_symmetry.space_group_name_H-M   'P 1'
#
loop_
_entity.id
_entity.type
_entity.pdbx_description
1 polymer ?
#
loop_
_entity_poly.entity_id
_entity_poly.type
_entity_poly.pdbx_seq_one_letter_code
_entity_poly.pdbx_strand_id
1 'polypeptide(L)'
;MDSGGPSPGLGGGPRGDGGGEGSGPSRGGSTGGGGGFDPPPAYHEVVDAEKNDENGNCSGEGVEFPTTNLYELESRVLTDHWSIPYKREESLGKCLLASTYLARLGLSESDENCKRFMERCMPEAFKKLLTSSAVHKWGTEIHEGIYNMLMLLIELVAERMKQDPIPIGLLGVLTMAFNPDNEYHFKNRMKVSQRNWAEVFGEGNMFAVSPVSTFQKEPHGWVVDLVNKFGELGGFAAIQAKLHSEDIELGAVSALVQPLGVCAEYLNSSVVQPMLDPVILTTIQDVRSVEEKDLKDK
;
A
#
# COMPACT_ATOMS: atom_id res chain seq x y z
N MET A 1 49.40 -14.60 -37.67
CA MET A 1 49.37 -13.24 -38.23
C MET A 1 48.72 -12.38 -37.16
N ASP A 2 49.53 -11.92 -36.19
CA ASP A 2 50.12 -10.57 -36.14
C ASP A 2 49.03 -9.51 -35.92
N SER A 3 49.07 -8.56 -34.97
CA SER A 3 50.07 -8.05 -34.02
C SER A 3 49.35 -6.93 -33.23
N GLY A 4 49.54 -6.73 -31.92
CA GLY A 4 50.44 -5.68 -31.39
C GLY A 4 49.67 -4.45 -30.84
N GLY A 5 49.91 -4.08 -29.57
CA GLY A 5 49.37 -2.87 -28.88
C GLY A 5 49.96 -1.53 -29.41
N PRO A 6 49.92 -0.38 -28.67
CA PRO A 6 50.27 -0.29 -27.24
C PRO A 6 49.54 0.78 -26.38
N SER A 7 49.81 0.76 -25.06
CA SER A 7 49.68 1.89 -24.12
C SER A 7 50.88 2.84 -24.18
N PRO A 8 50.74 4.07 -23.65
CA PRO A 8 51.75 4.67 -22.75
C PRO A 8 51.06 5.31 -21.52
N GLY A 9 51.66 5.58 -20.35
CA GLY A 9 53.05 5.70 -19.93
C GLY A 9 53.17 6.91 -18.97
N LEU A 10 53.78 6.70 -17.80
CA LEU A 10 53.90 7.55 -16.60
C LEU A 10 54.71 8.87 -16.73
N GLY A 11 54.51 9.76 -15.74
CA GLY A 11 55.45 10.80 -15.24
C GLY A 11 54.69 11.89 -14.47
N GLY A 12 55.05 12.45 -13.31
CA GLY A 12 56.23 12.54 -12.44
C GLY A 12 56.05 13.84 -11.62
N GLY A 13 56.27 13.86 -10.29
CA GLY A 13 56.04 15.02 -9.39
C GLY A 13 57.02 16.20 -9.57
N PRO A 14 57.33 17.06 -8.56
CA PRO A 14 56.85 17.15 -7.16
C PRO A 14 56.67 18.59 -6.56
N ARG A 15 56.26 18.65 -5.26
CA ARG A 15 56.63 19.62 -4.17
C ARG A 15 56.25 21.12 -4.24
N GLY A 16 55.73 21.61 -3.10
CA GLY A 16 55.69 23.02 -2.70
C GLY A 16 55.21 23.18 -1.25
N ASP A 17 56.17 23.35 -0.36
CA ASP A 17 56.09 23.54 1.10
C ASP A 17 55.86 25.03 1.45
N GLY A 18 55.38 25.35 2.65
CA GLY A 18 55.24 26.75 3.09
C GLY A 18 54.44 26.95 4.37
N GLY A 19 55.09 26.73 5.51
CA GLY A 19 54.58 27.04 6.86
C GLY A 19 54.59 28.53 7.22
N GLY A 20 54.08 28.83 8.42
CA GLY A 20 54.13 30.16 9.03
C GLY A 20 53.48 30.20 10.40
N GLU A 21 54.24 29.83 11.44
CA GLU A 21 53.98 30.13 12.84
C GLU A 21 54.07 31.64 13.12
N GLY A 22 53.32 32.12 14.12
CA GLY A 22 53.44 33.47 14.64
C GLY A 22 52.76 33.63 15.99
N SER A 23 53.45 33.27 17.06
CA SER A 23 53.09 33.56 18.45
C SER A 23 53.60 34.94 18.87
N GLY A 24 52.87 35.66 19.74
CA GLY A 24 53.48 36.62 20.66
C GLY A 24 52.66 37.86 21.05
N PRO A 25 52.89 38.45 22.25
CA PRO A 25 51.82 38.84 23.17
C PRO A 25 51.83 40.33 23.59
N SER A 26 50.80 40.82 24.30
CA SER A 26 50.92 41.51 25.62
C SER A 26 49.76 42.46 25.99
N ARG A 27 49.27 42.25 27.22
CA ARG A 27 48.93 43.20 28.32
C ARG A 27 48.27 44.56 28.02
N GLY A 28 47.06 44.71 28.57
CA GLY A 28 46.82 45.52 29.79
C GLY A 28 46.43 47.00 29.62
N GLY A 29 45.32 47.40 30.25
CA GLY A 29 45.02 48.81 30.53
C GLY A 29 43.53 49.13 30.61
N SER A 30 43.01 49.22 31.82
CA SER A 30 41.66 49.70 32.16
C SER A 30 41.66 51.22 32.30
N THR A 31 40.61 51.93 31.84
CA THR A 31 40.01 53.10 32.52
C THR A 31 38.78 53.61 31.76
N GLY A 32 37.63 53.70 32.46
CA GLY A 32 36.82 54.93 32.51
C GLY A 32 35.64 55.09 31.54
N GLY A 33 34.42 55.05 32.11
CA GLY A 33 33.46 56.15 31.94
C GLY A 33 32.25 55.95 31.04
N GLY A 34 31.12 55.58 31.65
CA GLY A 34 29.85 56.32 31.50
C GLY A 34 28.97 56.06 30.27
N GLY A 35 27.83 55.40 30.52
CA GLY A 35 26.54 55.81 29.94
C GLY A 35 25.97 54.96 28.80
N GLY A 36 24.95 54.15 29.13
CA GLY A 36 23.83 53.86 28.24
C GLY A 36 23.91 52.56 27.42
N PHE A 37 22.82 51.78 27.53
CA PHE A 37 22.49 50.51 26.87
C PHE A 37 23.04 49.24 27.52
N ASP A 38 22.16 48.54 28.23
CA ASP A 38 22.35 47.12 28.56
C ASP A 38 22.28 46.29 27.27
N PRO A 39 23.26 45.41 26.98
CA PRO A 39 23.14 44.44 25.90
C PRO A 39 22.07 43.40 26.25
N PRO A 40 21.31 42.89 25.27
CA PRO A 40 20.34 41.82 25.53
C PRO A 40 21.06 40.58 26.09
N PRO A 41 20.40 39.76 26.92
CA PRO A 41 21.01 38.58 27.53
C PRO A 41 21.62 37.65 26.48
N ALA A 42 22.77 37.06 26.82
CA ALA A 42 23.38 35.99 26.04
C ALA A 42 22.38 34.85 25.82
N TYR A 43 22.37 34.28 24.62
CA TYR A 43 21.37 33.35 24.12
C TYR A 43 21.41 31.95 24.75
N HIS A 44 21.77 31.78 26.03
CA HIS A 44 21.60 30.51 26.74
C HIS A 44 21.14 30.80 28.17
N GLU A 45 20.12 30.05 28.60
CA GLU A 45 19.44 30.04 29.91
C GLU A 45 18.24 30.99 30.08
N VAL A 46 17.12 30.62 29.44
CA VAL A 46 15.80 30.62 30.10
C VAL A 46 15.03 29.36 29.66
N VAL A 47 15.18 28.30 30.44
CA VAL A 47 14.15 27.26 30.59
C VAL A 47 13.05 27.81 31.49
N ASP A 48 11.83 27.31 31.27
CA ASP A 48 10.57 27.57 31.99
C ASP A 48 9.73 28.76 31.50
N ALA A 49 9.14 28.54 30.32
CA ALA A 49 7.73 28.89 30.10
C ALA A 49 7.05 27.75 29.33
N GLU A 50 6.18 27.02 30.03
CA GLU A 50 5.34 25.96 29.49
C GLU A 50 4.55 26.44 28.26
N LYS A 51 4.87 25.87 27.10
CA LYS A 51 3.95 25.65 25.98
C LYS A 51 4.29 24.30 25.37
N ASN A 52 3.61 23.29 25.88
CA ASN A 52 3.72 21.92 25.46
C ASN A 52 2.55 21.64 24.50
N ASP A 53 2.77 21.91 23.21
CA ASP A 53 2.04 21.41 22.05
C ASP A 53 3.16 21.22 21.01
N GLU A 54 3.48 20.06 20.43
CA GLU A 54 2.63 19.04 19.85
C GLU A 54 3.34 17.67 20.02
N ASN A 55 3.04 16.96 21.12
CA ASN A 55 3.26 15.52 21.21
C ASN A 55 1.92 14.82 20.94
N GLY A 56 1.98 13.70 20.22
CA GLY A 56 0.84 12.92 19.78
C GLY A 56 -0.21 12.74 20.87
N ASN A 57 -1.35 13.40 20.66
CA ASN A 57 -2.54 13.19 21.48
C ASN A 57 -3.33 12.01 20.91
N CYS A 58 -2.93 10.81 21.28
CA CYS A 58 -3.79 9.62 21.25
C CYS A 58 -4.75 9.67 22.45
N SER A 59 -5.72 10.57 22.43
CA SER A 59 -6.83 10.54 23.39
C SER A 59 -8.16 10.71 22.67
N GLY A 60 -8.87 9.59 22.45
CA GLY A 60 -10.33 9.48 22.55
C GLY A 60 -11.26 10.58 22.02
N GLU A 61 -10.85 11.41 21.07
CA GLU A 61 -11.76 12.26 20.29
C GLU A 61 -12.47 11.37 19.27
N GLY A 62 -13.76 11.62 19.06
CA GLY A 62 -14.65 10.77 18.27
C GLY A 62 -14.00 10.30 16.98
N VAL A 63 -14.18 9.02 16.65
CA VAL A 63 -13.63 8.42 15.44
C VAL A 63 -14.32 9.05 14.24
N GLU A 64 -13.78 10.16 13.74
CA GLU A 64 -14.35 10.89 12.62
C GLU A 64 -13.61 10.57 11.33
N PHE A 65 -14.36 10.24 10.29
CA PHE A 65 -13.81 10.05 8.96
C PHE A 65 -13.25 11.37 8.40
N PRO A 66 -12.09 11.38 7.72
CA PRO A 66 -11.42 12.59 7.24
C PRO A 66 -12.14 13.20 6.02
N THR A 67 -13.27 13.85 6.28
CA THR A 67 -14.22 14.34 5.28
C THR A 67 -13.60 15.37 4.32
N THR A 68 -12.74 16.27 4.82
CA THR A 68 -12.00 17.21 3.95
C THR A 68 -11.13 16.48 2.93
N ASN A 69 -10.42 15.43 3.36
CA ASN A 69 -9.60 14.62 2.45
C ASN A 69 -10.45 13.85 1.44
N LEU A 70 -11.63 13.37 1.83
CA LEU A 70 -12.57 12.75 0.89
C LEU A 70 -12.96 13.72 -0.22
N TYR A 71 -13.39 14.95 0.11
CA TYR A 71 -13.79 15.92 -0.91
C TYR A 71 -12.63 16.34 -1.80
N GLU A 72 -11.43 16.53 -1.24
CA GLU A 72 -10.23 16.79 -2.03
C GLU A 72 -9.95 15.64 -3.00
N LEU A 73 -10.04 14.40 -2.55
CA LEU A 73 -9.80 13.22 -3.38
C LEU A 73 -10.85 13.11 -4.49
N GLU A 74 -12.14 13.26 -4.17
CA GLU A 74 -13.23 13.24 -5.16
C GLU A 74 -13.07 14.33 -6.22
N SER A 75 -12.69 15.54 -5.82
CA SER A 75 -12.48 16.66 -6.73
C SER A 75 -11.38 16.40 -7.76
N ARG A 76 -10.42 15.53 -7.43
CA ARG A 76 -9.28 15.18 -8.31
C ARG A 76 -9.56 13.92 -9.09
N VAL A 77 -9.91 12.83 -8.41
CA VAL A 77 -10.09 11.49 -8.97
C VAL A 77 -11.20 11.45 -10.02
N LEU A 78 -12.24 12.28 -9.90
CA LEU A 78 -13.35 12.31 -10.85
C LEU A 78 -13.09 13.22 -12.07
N THR A 79 -11.87 13.71 -12.26
CA THR A 79 -11.45 14.56 -13.40
C THR A 79 -10.30 13.94 -14.20
N ASP A 80 -10.07 14.39 -15.43
CA ASP A 80 -9.04 13.81 -16.33
C ASP A 80 -7.60 14.21 -15.96
N HIS A 81 -7.40 15.44 -15.48
CA HIS A 81 -6.09 15.97 -15.11
C HIS A 81 -5.87 15.96 -13.60
N TRP A 82 -5.74 14.75 -13.04
CA TRP A 82 -5.56 14.55 -11.62
C TRP A 82 -4.09 14.43 -11.20
N SER A 83 -3.77 14.83 -9.97
CA SER A 83 -2.51 14.48 -9.31
C SER A 83 -2.66 13.14 -8.58
N ILE A 84 -1.64 12.29 -8.67
CA ILE A 84 -1.65 10.93 -8.13
C ILE A 84 -1.44 10.99 -6.61
N PRO A 85 -2.41 10.59 -5.77
CA PRO A 85 -2.30 10.58 -4.32
C PRO A 85 -1.73 9.23 -3.87
N TYR A 86 -0.42 9.07 -3.94
CA TYR A 86 0.27 7.80 -3.68
C TYR A 86 0.97 7.76 -2.32
N LYS A 87 0.94 8.86 -1.55
CA LYS A 87 1.56 8.91 -0.22
C LYS A 87 0.55 8.65 0.89
N ARG A 88 1.04 8.12 2.01
CA ARG A 88 0.22 7.73 3.17
C ARG A 88 -0.48 8.93 3.83
N GLU A 89 0.20 10.06 3.83
CA GLU A 89 -0.21 11.35 4.38
C GLU A 89 -1.13 12.16 3.46
N GLU A 90 -1.29 11.72 2.21
CA GLU A 90 -2.21 12.31 1.24
C GLU A 90 -3.63 11.73 1.40
N SER A 91 -4.58 12.32 0.68
CA SER A 91 -6.01 12.07 0.89
C SER A 91 -6.42 10.60 0.71
N LEU A 92 -5.85 9.88 -0.27
CA LEU A 92 -6.14 8.44 -0.44
C LEU A 92 -5.66 7.62 0.76
N GLY A 93 -4.42 7.83 1.20
CA GLY A 93 -3.84 7.12 2.34
C GLY A 93 -4.60 7.41 3.65
N LYS A 94 -4.94 8.68 3.92
CA LYS A 94 -5.73 9.07 5.09
C LYS A 94 -7.12 8.43 5.11
N CYS A 95 -7.83 8.45 3.99
CA CYS A 95 -9.15 7.83 3.88
C CYS A 95 -9.07 6.30 4.05
N LEU A 96 -8.07 5.62 3.46
CA LEU A 96 -7.87 4.18 3.64
C LEU A 96 -7.63 3.81 5.11
N LEU A 97 -6.77 4.56 5.80
CA LEU A 97 -6.47 4.33 7.22
C LEU A 97 -7.69 4.54 8.11
N ALA A 98 -8.42 5.65 7.90
CA ALA A 98 -9.63 5.94 8.66
C ALA A 98 -10.73 4.89 8.41
N SER A 99 -10.96 4.49 7.15
CA SER A 99 -11.90 3.41 6.82
C SER A 99 -11.51 2.10 7.48
N THR A 100 -10.21 1.76 7.50
CA THR A 100 -9.72 0.52 8.13
C THR A 100 -10.00 0.55 9.63
N TYR A 101 -9.78 1.69 10.27
CA TYR A 101 -10.05 1.86 11.68
C TYR A 101 -11.56 1.78 11.99
N LEU A 102 -12.41 2.47 11.23
CA LEU A 102 -13.86 2.36 11.36
C LEU A 102 -14.36 0.94 11.11
N ALA A 103 -13.78 0.23 10.13
CA ALA A 103 -14.10 -1.17 9.87
C ALA A 103 -13.77 -2.03 11.10
N ARG A 104 -12.60 -1.88 11.72
CA ARG A 104 -12.25 -2.62 12.95
C ARG A 104 -13.22 -2.38 14.11
N LEU A 105 -13.84 -1.21 14.17
CA LEU A 105 -14.84 -0.85 15.18
C LEU A 105 -16.28 -1.27 14.80
N GLY A 106 -16.50 -1.80 13.59
CA GLY A 106 -17.83 -2.12 13.08
C GLY A 106 -18.67 -0.90 12.72
N LEU A 107 -18.03 0.27 12.53
CA LEU A 107 -18.70 1.56 12.32
C LEU A 107 -18.70 2.02 10.85
N SER A 108 -17.99 1.32 9.96
CA SER A 108 -17.78 1.75 8.57
C SER A 108 -19.06 1.84 7.73
N GLU A 109 -20.10 1.06 8.06
CA GLU A 109 -21.41 1.11 7.38
C GLU A 109 -22.32 2.20 7.95
N SER A 110 -22.06 2.66 9.17
CA SER A 110 -22.83 3.71 9.84
C SER A 110 -22.29 5.11 9.56
N ASP A 111 -21.04 5.22 9.11
CA ASP A 111 -20.43 6.48 8.68
C ASP A 111 -20.65 6.69 7.18
N GLU A 112 -21.50 7.66 6.84
CA GLU A 112 -21.88 7.98 5.45
C GLU A 112 -20.68 8.39 4.57
N ASN A 113 -19.67 9.05 5.14
CA ASN A 113 -18.49 9.48 4.38
C ASN A 113 -17.56 8.29 4.12
N CYS A 114 -17.38 7.41 5.10
CA CYS A 114 -16.63 6.16 4.96
C CYS A 114 -17.29 5.27 3.90
N LYS A 115 -18.61 5.11 3.96
CA LYS A 115 -19.37 4.35 2.96
C LYS A 115 -19.22 4.95 1.56
N ARG A 116 -19.43 6.26 1.42
CA ARG A 116 -19.24 6.99 0.15
C ARG A 116 -17.83 6.82 -0.41
N PHE A 117 -16.81 6.86 0.45
CA PHE A 117 -15.44 6.62 0.04
C PHE A 117 -15.25 5.19 -0.51
N MET A 118 -15.70 4.17 0.23
CA MET A 118 -15.55 2.76 -0.15
C MET A 118 -16.35 2.39 -1.41
N GLU A 119 -17.55 2.95 -1.58
CA GLU A 119 -18.46 2.57 -2.67
C GLU A 119 -18.23 3.37 -3.96
N ARG A 120 -17.64 4.56 -3.89
CA ARG A 120 -17.54 5.48 -5.04
C ARG A 120 -16.13 6.00 -5.28
N CYS A 121 -15.54 6.69 -4.30
CA CYS A 121 -14.30 7.41 -4.53
C CYS A 121 -13.09 6.48 -4.67
N MET A 122 -12.95 5.49 -3.78
CA MET A 122 -11.85 4.53 -3.78
C MET A 122 -11.82 3.64 -5.04
N PRO A 123 -12.95 3.04 -5.49
CA PRO A 123 -12.95 2.24 -6.71
C PRO A 123 -12.42 3.02 -7.92
N GLU A 124 -12.85 4.26 -8.10
CA GLU A 124 -12.39 5.11 -9.20
C GLU A 124 -10.91 5.49 -9.07
N ALA A 125 -10.44 5.75 -7.85
CA ALA A 125 -9.03 6.02 -7.59
C ALA A 125 -8.16 4.83 -8.00
N PHE A 126 -8.46 3.63 -7.50
CA PHE A 126 -7.69 2.43 -7.82
C PHE A 126 -7.81 2.01 -9.28
N LYS A 127 -8.98 2.18 -9.91
CA LYS A 127 -9.12 1.97 -11.35
C LYS A 127 -8.14 2.84 -12.13
N LYS A 128 -8.05 4.14 -11.83
CA LYS A 128 -7.08 5.04 -12.48
C LYS A 128 -5.63 4.66 -12.18
N LEU A 129 -5.32 4.27 -10.94
CA LEU A 129 -3.96 3.85 -10.55
C LEU A 129 -3.51 2.57 -11.25
N LEU A 130 -4.42 1.62 -11.48
CA LEU A 130 -4.07 0.26 -11.90
C LEU A 130 -4.25 0.00 -13.40
N THR A 131 -5.14 0.75 -14.08
CA THR A 131 -5.53 0.44 -15.46
C THR A 131 -5.25 1.57 -16.45
N SER A 132 -4.73 2.72 -16.00
CA SER A 132 -4.41 3.82 -16.90
C SER A 132 -3.11 3.55 -17.67
N SER A 133 -3.08 3.83 -18.96
CA SER A 133 -1.83 3.79 -19.75
C SER A 133 -0.78 4.81 -19.28
N ALA A 134 -1.18 5.80 -18.47
CA ALA A 134 -0.27 6.75 -17.84
C ALA A 134 0.74 6.07 -16.89
N VAL A 135 0.41 4.90 -16.36
CA VAL A 135 1.28 4.06 -15.51
C VAL A 135 2.69 3.93 -16.08
N HIS A 136 2.84 3.77 -17.40
CA HIS A 136 4.14 3.57 -18.05
C HIS A 136 5.05 4.80 -18.01
N LYS A 137 4.50 5.97 -17.67
CA LYS A 137 5.22 7.26 -17.63
C LYS A 137 5.60 7.68 -16.20
N TRP A 138 5.16 6.94 -15.18
CA TRP A 138 5.40 7.30 -13.79
C TRP A 138 6.80 6.91 -13.33
N GLY A 139 7.34 7.69 -12.39
CA GLY A 139 8.61 7.40 -11.73
C GLY A 139 8.51 6.21 -10.78
N THR A 140 9.65 5.64 -10.41
CA THR A 140 9.71 4.47 -9.52
C THR A 140 9.10 4.78 -8.15
N GLU A 141 9.30 5.99 -7.64
CA GLU A 141 8.76 6.51 -6.39
C GLU A 141 7.23 6.49 -6.37
N ILE A 142 6.59 6.76 -7.51
CA ILE A 142 5.14 6.73 -7.65
C ILE A 142 4.66 5.28 -7.61
N HIS A 143 5.33 4.38 -8.32
CA HIS A 143 4.99 2.95 -8.27
C HIS A 143 5.11 2.40 -6.85
N GLU A 144 6.19 2.66 -6.14
CA GLU A 144 6.35 2.21 -4.75
C GLU A 144 5.30 2.82 -3.82
N GLY A 145 4.91 4.08 -4.04
CA GLY A 145 3.77 4.69 -3.37
C GLY A 145 2.45 3.98 -3.61
N ILE A 146 2.14 3.65 -4.87
CA ILE A 146 0.92 2.91 -5.23
C ILE A 146 0.93 1.52 -4.58
N TYR A 147 2.06 0.82 -4.56
CA TYR A 147 2.20 -0.44 -3.84
C TYR A 147 1.85 -0.29 -2.35
N ASN A 148 2.30 0.78 -1.69
CA ASN A 148 1.92 1.07 -0.31
C ASN A 148 0.42 1.37 -0.16
N MET A 149 -0.21 2.05 -1.12
CA MET A 149 -1.66 2.28 -1.10
C MET A 149 -2.44 0.97 -1.29
N LEU A 150 -1.94 0.06 -2.13
CA LEU A 150 -2.50 -1.29 -2.27
C LEU A 150 -2.39 -2.07 -0.96
N MET A 151 -1.28 -1.97 -0.24
CA MET A 151 -1.16 -2.60 1.10
C MET A 151 -2.22 -2.10 2.08
N LEU A 152 -2.48 -0.79 2.10
CA LEU A 152 -3.56 -0.21 2.90
C LEU A 152 -4.95 -0.66 2.46
N LEU A 153 -5.18 -0.81 1.16
CA LEU A 153 -6.41 -1.39 0.61
C LEU A 153 -6.59 -2.83 1.11
N ILE A 154 -5.55 -3.66 1.06
CA ILE A 154 -5.62 -5.05 1.55
C ILE A 154 -5.99 -5.10 3.04
N GLU A 155 -5.44 -4.19 3.85
CA GLU A 155 -5.84 -4.07 5.27
C GLU A 155 -7.32 -3.76 5.43
N LEU A 156 -7.83 -2.74 4.73
CA LEU A 156 -9.25 -2.39 4.79
C LEU A 156 -10.15 -3.55 4.36
N VAL A 157 -9.85 -4.16 3.21
CA VAL A 157 -10.68 -5.23 2.65
C VAL A 157 -10.70 -6.43 3.60
N ALA A 158 -9.56 -6.83 4.14
CA ALA A 158 -9.50 -7.93 5.09
C ALA A 158 -10.32 -7.67 6.36
N GLU A 159 -10.36 -6.43 6.88
CA GLU A 159 -11.19 -6.10 8.03
C GLU A 159 -12.69 -6.06 7.69
N ARG A 160 -13.06 -5.51 6.52
CA ARG A 160 -14.46 -5.46 6.09
C ARG A 160 -15.02 -6.85 5.79
N MET A 161 -14.20 -7.77 5.28
CA MET A 161 -14.60 -9.14 5.00
C MET A 161 -15.07 -9.93 6.24
N LYS A 162 -14.67 -9.52 7.43
CA LYS A 162 -15.05 -10.17 8.71
C LYS A 162 -16.48 -9.81 9.17
N GLN A 163 -17.13 -8.88 8.50
CA GLN A 163 -18.43 -8.32 8.91
C GLN A 163 -19.48 -8.54 7.83
N ASP A 164 -20.75 -8.37 8.21
CA ASP A 164 -21.89 -8.37 7.30
C ASP A 164 -22.36 -6.94 6.99
N PRO A 165 -22.98 -6.71 5.82
CA PRO A 165 -23.10 -7.65 4.69
C PRO A 165 -21.78 -7.87 3.95
N ILE A 166 -21.71 -8.89 3.08
CA ILE A 166 -20.56 -9.13 2.21
C ILE A 166 -20.27 -7.86 1.38
N PRO A 167 -19.05 -7.29 1.45
CA PRO A 167 -18.75 -6.01 0.81
C PRO A 167 -18.43 -6.18 -0.68
N ILE A 168 -19.45 -6.47 -1.50
CA ILE A 168 -19.32 -6.78 -2.94
C ILE A 168 -18.53 -5.70 -3.69
N GLY A 169 -18.79 -4.41 -3.42
CA GLY A 169 -18.05 -3.31 -4.04
C GLY A 169 -16.55 -3.35 -3.75
N LEU A 170 -16.16 -3.63 -2.51
CA LEU A 170 -14.75 -3.75 -2.12
C LEU A 170 -14.10 -5.00 -2.72
N LEU A 171 -14.84 -6.10 -2.86
CA LEU A 171 -14.34 -7.31 -3.55
C LEU A 171 -14.04 -7.03 -5.03
N GLY A 172 -14.79 -6.13 -5.67
CA GLY A 172 -14.46 -5.63 -7.02
C GLY A 172 -13.11 -4.89 -7.06
N VAL A 173 -12.82 -4.06 -6.06
CA VAL A 173 -11.51 -3.37 -5.96
C VAL A 173 -10.39 -4.36 -5.63
N LEU A 174 -10.63 -5.35 -4.76
CA LEU A 174 -9.69 -6.44 -4.48
C LEU A 174 -9.37 -7.23 -5.74
N THR A 175 -10.37 -7.52 -6.58
CA THR A 175 -10.18 -8.17 -7.88
C THR A 175 -9.24 -7.35 -8.76
N MET A 176 -9.42 -6.03 -8.86
CA MET A 176 -8.49 -5.18 -9.62
C MET A 176 -7.08 -5.22 -9.03
N ALA A 177 -6.95 -5.19 -7.70
CA ALA A 177 -5.68 -5.22 -7.00
C ALA A 177 -4.92 -6.55 -7.17
N PHE A 178 -5.63 -7.68 -7.31
CA PHE A 178 -5.03 -9.00 -7.51
C PHE A 178 -4.81 -9.37 -8.97
N ASN A 179 -5.46 -8.69 -9.92
CA ASN A 179 -5.34 -9.01 -11.34
C ASN A 179 -3.93 -8.71 -11.90
N PRO A 180 -3.09 -9.73 -12.19
CA PRO A 180 -1.73 -9.54 -12.66
C PRO A 180 -1.65 -8.88 -14.05
N ASP A 181 -2.73 -8.95 -14.83
CA ASP A 181 -2.80 -8.44 -16.20
C ASP A 181 -3.13 -6.95 -16.29
N ASN A 182 -3.39 -6.28 -15.16
CA ASN A 182 -3.61 -4.83 -15.17
C ASN A 182 -2.32 -4.07 -15.55
N GLU A 183 -2.46 -2.84 -16.08
CA GLU A 183 -1.33 -2.04 -16.58
C GLU A 183 -0.22 -1.85 -15.52
N TYR A 184 -0.61 -1.66 -14.25
CA TYR A 184 0.32 -1.46 -13.15
C TYR A 184 1.15 -2.70 -12.84
N HIS A 185 0.51 -3.87 -12.72
CA HIS A 185 1.20 -5.13 -12.45
C HIS A 185 1.99 -5.59 -13.65
N PHE A 186 1.47 -5.43 -14.87
CA PHE A 186 2.23 -5.68 -16.08
C PHE A 186 3.50 -4.80 -16.17
N LYS A 187 3.41 -3.51 -15.81
CA LYS A 187 4.59 -2.64 -15.75
C LYS A 187 5.61 -3.11 -14.70
N ASN A 188 5.15 -3.71 -13.61
CA ASN A 188 5.95 -4.11 -12.46
C ASN A 188 6.20 -5.63 -12.35
N ARG A 189 5.89 -6.41 -13.40
CA ARG A 189 5.96 -7.88 -13.41
C ARG A 189 7.33 -8.47 -13.08
N MET A 190 8.40 -7.68 -13.24
CA MET A 190 9.77 -8.05 -12.89
C MET A 190 10.14 -7.77 -11.42
N LYS A 191 9.26 -7.10 -10.65
CA LYS A 191 9.49 -6.87 -9.23
C LYS A 191 9.43 -8.18 -8.47
N VAL A 192 10.41 -8.38 -7.60
CA VAL A 192 10.43 -9.49 -6.65
C VAL A 192 9.60 -9.14 -5.42
N SER A 193 9.19 -10.17 -4.68
CA SER A 193 8.50 -10.01 -3.40
C SER A 193 9.38 -9.21 -2.44
N GLN A 194 8.78 -8.28 -1.71
CA GLN A 194 9.48 -7.42 -0.74
C GLN A 194 9.60 -8.06 0.64
N ARG A 195 8.89 -9.15 0.90
CA ARG A 195 8.86 -9.83 2.20
C ARG A 195 9.10 -11.32 2.05
N ASN A 196 9.89 -11.90 2.93
CA ASN A 196 10.03 -13.35 3.00
C ASN A 196 8.79 -13.98 3.66
N TRP A 197 7.79 -14.34 2.86
CA TRP A 197 6.53 -14.91 3.36
C TRP A 197 6.68 -16.31 3.96
N ALA A 198 7.75 -17.04 3.63
CA ALA A 198 8.05 -18.32 4.25
C ALA A 198 8.36 -18.18 5.76
N GLU A 199 8.91 -17.04 6.21
CA GLU A 199 9.12 -16.77 7.64
C GLU A 199 7.82 -16.48 8.39
N VAL A 200 6.75 -16.10 7.67
CA VAL A 200 5.43 -15.77 8.25
C VAL A 200 4.57 -17.02 8.37
N PHE A 201 4.48 -17.80 7.30
CA PHE A 201 3.57 -18.96 7.22
C PHE A 201 4.28 -20.31 7.38
N GLY A 202 5.60 -20.35 7.27
CA GLY A 202 6.37 -21.57 7.06
C GLY A 202 6.53 -21.93 5.57
N GLU A 203 7.55 -22.71 5.26
CA GLU A 203 7.80 -23.19 3.90
C GLU A 203 6.61 -23.97 3.36
N GLY A 204 6.20 -23.69 2.12
CA GLY A 204 5.09 -24.37 1.45
C GLY A 204 3.68 -23.94 1.89
N ASN A 205 3.55 -23.12 2.94
CA ASN A 205 2.25 -22.71 3.49
C ASN A 205 1.79 -21.29 3.09
N MET A 206 2.54 -20.62 2.22
CA MET A 206 2.17 -19.32 1.67
C MET A 206 0.89 -19.45 0.82
N PHE A 207 0.04 -18.44 0.80
CA PHE A 207 -1.19 -18.41 -0.01
C PHE A 207 -0.91 -18.16 -1.49
N ALA A 208 0.14 -17.40 -1.79
CA ALA A 208 0.62 -17.17 -3.14
C ALA A 208 2.13 -17.37 -3.23
N VAL A 209 2.59 -17.84 -4.38
CA VAL A 209 3.99 -18.10 -4.69
C VAL A 209 4.31 -17.63 -6.11
N SER A 210 5.47 -16.99 -6.28
CA SER A 210 5.95 -16.69 -7.63
C SER A 210 6.25 -17.99 -8.39
N PRO A 211 5.97 -18.06 -9.70
CA PRO A 211 6.27 -19.25 -10.49
C PRO A 211 7.75 -19.61 -10.44
N VAL A 212 8.06 -20.87 -10.14
CA VAL A 212 9.44 -21.35 -10.03
C VAL A 212 10.13 -21.27 -11.40
N SER A 213 11.21 -20.49 -11.49
CA SER A 213 11.85 -20.20 -12.78
C SER A 213 12.56 -21.42 -13.35
N THR A 214 12.11 -21.92 -14.50
CA THR A 214 12.93 -22.78 -15.37
C THR A 214 13.47 -22.01 -16.58
N PHE A 215 12.73 -21.01 -17.08
CA PHE A 215 13.16 -20.10 -18.15
C PHE A 215 12.46 -18.75 -17.99
N GLN A 216 13.05 -17.83 -17.20
CA GLN A 216 12.63 -16.43 -17.06
C GLN A 216 11.09 -16.22 -16.99
N LYS A 217 10.42 -16.81 -16.00
CA LYS A 217 9.05 -16.39 -15.68
C LYS A 217 9.12 -15.08 -14.89
N GLU A 218 8.21 -14.18 -15.23
CA GLU A 218 8.06 -12.89 -14.59
C GLU A 218 7.54 -13.12 -13.15
N PRO A 219 8.30 -12.71 -12.11
CA PRO A 219 8.03 -13.11 -10.72
C PRO A 219 6.73 -12.55 -10.16
N HIS A 220 6.24 -11.41 -10.65
CA HIS A 220 5.04 -10.73 -10.15
C HIS A 220 4.99 -10.59 -8.62
N GLY A 221 6.15 -10.33 -8.02
CA GLY A 221 6.33 -10.40 -6.57
C GLY A 221 5.43 -9.46 -5.78
N TRP A 222 5.06 -8.32 -6.36
CA TRP A 222 4.12 -7.40 -5.72
C TRP A 222 2.69 -7.95 -5.65
N VAL A 223 2.20 -8.65 -6.67
CA VAL A 223 0.90 -9.35 -6.61
C VAL A 223 0.95 -10.43 -5.54
N VAL A 224 2.03 -11.22 -5.52
CA VAL A 224 2.27 -12.27 -4.51
C VAL A 224 2.26 -11.69 -3.10
N ASP A 225 2.88 -10.51 -2.89
CA ASP A 225 2.84 -9.82 -1.61
C ASP A 225 1.43 -9.42 -1.18
N LEU A 226 0.63 -8.87 -2.09
CA LEU A 226 -0.75 -8.45 -1.78
C LEU A 226 -1.62 -9.64 -1.39
N VAL A 227 -1.52 -10.76 -2.11
CA VAL A 227 -2.28 -11.97 -1.82
C VAL A 227 -1.85 -12.59 -0.49
N ASN A 228 -0.55 -12.69 -0.23
CA ASN A 228 -0.05 -13.21 1.04
C ASN A 228 -0.38 -12.27 2.21
N LYS A 229 -0.36 -10.95 2.00
CA LYS A 229 -0.80 -9.98 3.02
C LYS A 229 -2.27 -10.17 3.37
N PHE A 230 -3.12 -10.39 2.37
CA PHE A 230 -4.54 -10.68 2.60
C PHE A 230 -4.72 -11.97 3.41
N GLY A 231 -3.93 -13.01 3.14
CA GLY A 231 -3.89 -14.23 3.94
C GLY A 231 -3.41 -14.05 5.37
N GLU A 232 -2.36 -13.26 5.59
CA GLU A 232 -1.84 -12.92 6.92
C GLU A 232 -2.93 -12.26 7.78
N LEU A 233 -3.78 -11.43 7.18
CA LEU A 233 -4.86 -10.72 7.85
C LEU A 233 -6.15 -11.55 8.03
N GLY A 234 -6.12 -12.84 7.65
CA GLY A 234 -7.26 -13.74 7.75
C GLY A 234 -8.30 -13.58 6.64
N GLY A 235 -7.96 -12.91 5.54
CA GLY A 235 -8.89 -12.65 4.43
C GLY A 235 -9.41 -13.92 3.76
N PHE A 236 -8.54 -14.92 3.55
CA PHE A 236 -8.96 -16.22 3.01
C PHE A 236 -9.90 -16.97 3.98
N ALA A 237 -9.62 -16.93 5.29
CA ALA A 237 -10.49 -17.52 6.30
C ALA A 237 -11.86 -16.83 6.34
N ALA A 238 -11.90 -15.50 6.16
CA ALA A 238 -13.15 -14.75 6.07
C ALA A 238 -13.94 -15.12 4.81
N ILE A 239 -13.30 -15.24 3.64
CA ILE A 239 -13.94 -15.75 2.41
C ILE A 239 -14.53 -17.14 2.67
N GLN A 240 -13.74 -18.05 3.24
CA GLN A 240 -14.19 -19.41 3.54
C GLN A 240 -15.42 -19.39 4.46
N ALA A 241 -15.39 -18.62 5.55
CA ALA A 241 -16.51 -18.52 6.47
C ALA A 241 -17.80 -18.02 5.79
N LYS A 242 -17.71 -17.03 4.89
CA LYS A 242 -18.87 -16.53 4.14
C LYS A 242 -19.39 -17.56 3.14
N LEU A 243 -18.50 -18.26 2.44
CA LEU A 243 -18.87 -19.29 1.48
C LEU A 243 -19.54 -20.52 2.10
N HIS A 244 -19.32 -20.79 3.39
CA HIS A 244 -19.98 -21.87 4.13
C HIS A 244 -21.34 -21.45 4.73
N SER A 245 -21.80 -20.22 4.50
CA SER A 245 -23.12 -19.77 4.95
C SER A 245 -24.23 -20.48 4.18
N GLU A 246 -25.23 -21.02 4.87
CA GLU A 246 -26.29 -21.87 4.28
C GLU A 246 -27.15 -21.13 3.22
N ASP A 247 -27.29 -19.81 3.35
CA ASP A 247 -28.15 -18.97 2.48
C ASP A 247 -27.35 -18.01 1.58
N ILE A 248 -26.13 -18.37 1.17
CA ILE A 248 -25.34 -17.48 0.32
C ILE A 248 -25.88 -17.43 -1.12
N GLU A 249 -26.17 -16.22 -1.61
CA GLU A 249 -26.61 -16.02 -2.99
C GLU A 249 -25.48 -16.28 -4.00
N LEU A 250 -25.81 -16.85 -5.18
CA LEU A 250 -24.83 -17.13 -6.23
C LEU A 250 -24.01 -15.89 -6.65
N GLY A 251 -24.63 -14.70 -6.65
CA GLY A 251 -23.94 -13.44 -6.93
C GLY A 251 -22.85 -13.12 -5.89
N ALA A 252 -23.12 -13.41 -4.61
CA ALA A 252 -22.15 -13.24 -3.54
C ALA A 252 -21.03 -14.28 -3.62
N VAL A 253 -21.35 -15.54 -3.94
CA VAL A 253 -20.33 -16.57 -4.23
C VAL A 253 -19.40 -16.12 -5.34
N SER A 254 -19.94 -15.63 -6.46
CA SER A 254 -19.15 -15.13 -7.58
C SER A 254 -18.23 -13.98 -7.15
N ALA A 255 -18.74 -12.99 -6.41
CA ALA A 255 -17.95 -11.87 -5.91
C ALA A 255 -16.81 -12.29 -4.97
N LEU A 256 -17.03 -13.31 -4.12
CA LEU A 256 -16.02 -13.82 -3.19
C LEU A 256 -14.90 -14.57 -3.89
N VAL A 257 -15.21 -15.32 -4.95
CA VAL A 257 -14.25 -16.16 -5.68
C VAL A 257 -13.49 -15.36 -6.75
N GLN A 258 -14.08 -14.29 -7.30
CA GLN A 258 -13.50 -13.53 -8.40
C GLN A 258 -12.08 -13.00 -8.15
N PRO A 259 -11.73 -12.43 -6.97
CA PRO A 259 -10.35 -12.00 -6.69
C PRO A 259 -9.34 -13.14 -6.75
N LEU A 260 -9.75 -14.36 -6.38
CA LEU A 260 -8.90 -15.55 -6.43
C LEU A 260 -8.76 -16.07 -7.86
N GLY A 261 -9.84 -16.01 -8.64
CA GLY A 261 -9.84 -16.42 -10.03
C GLY A 261 -8.86 -15.64 -10.91
N VAL A 262 -8.80 -14.31 -10.73
CA VAL A 262 -7.92 -13.45 -11.54
C VAL A 262 -6.43 -13.63 -11.25
N CYS A 263 -6.06 -14.12 -10.06
CA CYS A 263 -4.66 -14.37 -9.68
C CYS A 263 -4.32 -15.87 -9.53
N ALA A 264 -5.16 -16.75 -10.08
CA ALA A 264 -5.09 -18.19 -9.85
C ALA A 264 -3.73 -18.81 -10.19
N GLU A 265 -3.00 -18.27 -11.16
CA GLU A 265 -1.67 -18.77 -11.54
C GLU A 265 -0.59 -18.58 -10.44
N TYR A 266 -0.81 -17.67 -9.49
CA TYR A 266 0.08 -17.40 -8.37
C TYR A 266 -0.37 -18.08 -7.08
N LEU A 267 -1.63 -18.55 -7.02
CA LEU A 267 -2.15 -19.17 -5.80
C LEU A 267 -1.46 -20.50 -5.55
N ASN A 268 -1.09 -20.73 -4.29
CA ASN A 268 -0.62 -22.02 -3.84
C ASN A 268 -1.82 -22.97 -3.74
N SER A 269 -1.96 -23.85 -4.75
CA SER A 269 -3.09 -24.78 -4.81
C SER A 269 -3.19 -25.68 -3.59
N SER A 270 -2.07 -26.10 -3.00
CA SER A 270 -2.08 -26.95 -1.80
C SER A 270 -2.68 -26.26 -0.56
N VAL A 271 -2.69 -24.93 -0.52
CA VAL A 271 -3.24 -24.14 0.59
C VAL A 271 -4.65 -23.65 0.25
N VAL A 272 -4.84 -23.11 -0.95
CA VAL A 272 -6.08 -22.40 -1.31
C VAL A 272 -7.16 -23.33 -1.83
N GLN A 273 -6.81 -24.38 -2.59
CA GLN A 273 -7.80 -25.28 -3.19
C GLN A 273 -8.69 -25.96 -2.14
N PRO A 274 -8.16 -26.50 -1.01
CA PRO A 274 -9.01 -27.10 0.03
C PRO A 274 -10.05 -26.14 0.62
N MET A 275 -9.79 -24.82 0.55
CA MET A 275 -10.73 -23.80 1.04
C MET A 275 -11.90 -23.58 0.08
N LEU A 276 -11.72 -23.86 -1.22
CA LEU A 276 -12.69 -23.64 -2.29
C LEU A 276 -13.42 -24.91 -2.72
N ASP A 277 -12.85 -26.09 -2.50
CA ASP A 277 -13.43 -27.38 -2.91
C ASP A 277 -14.90 -27.57 -2.46
N PRO A 278 -15.30 -27.27 -1.20
CA PRO A 278 -16.70 -27.42 -0.79
C PRO A 278 -17.65 -26.59 -1.64
N VAL A 279 -17.24 -25.38 -2.01
CA VAL A 279 -18.04 -24.40 -2.75
C VAL A 279 -18.16 -24.81 -4.21
N ILE A 280 -17.06 -25.30 -4.81
CA ILE A 280 -17.05 -25.80 -6.18
C ILE A 280 -18.02 -26.98 -6.30
N LEU A 281 -18.01 -27.90 -5.34
CA LEU A 281 -18.91 -29.06 -5.34
C LEU A 281 -20.38 -28.63 -5.22
N THR A 282 -20.71 -27.73 -4.29
CA THR A 282 -22.08 -27.20 -4.13
C THR A 282 -22.52 -26.45 -5.38
N THR A 283 -21.69 -25.56 -5.94
CA THR A 283 -22.03 -24.80 -7.15
C THR A 283 -22.28 -25.72 -8.36
N ILE A 284 -21.49 -26.79 -8.51
CA ILE A 284 -21.71 -27.78 -9.57
C ILE A 284 -23.04 -28.52 -9.37
N GLN A 285 -23.41 -28.85 -8.13
CA GLN A 285 -24.69 -29.48 -7.83
C GLN A 285 -25.86 -28.54 -8.13
N ASP A 286 -25.75 -27.28 -7.69
CA ASP A 286 -26.77 -26.26 -7.94
C ASP A 286 -26.99 -26.04 -9.43
N VAL A 287 -25.91 -25.84 -10.20
CA VAL A 287 -25.97 -25.69 -11.67
C VAL A 287 -26.59 -26.91 -12.35
N ARG A 288 -26.28 -28.13 -11.88
CA ARG A 288 -26.87 -29.37 -12.40
C ARG A 288 -28.35 -29.54 -12.02
N SER A 289 -28.80 -28.88 -10.96
CA SER A 289 -30.17 -28.91 -10.49
C SER A 289 -31.07 -27.85 -11.14
N VAL A 290 -30.49 -26.87 -11.83
CA VAL A 290 -31.23 -25.88 -12.62
C VAL A 290 -31.94 -26.58 -13.79
N GLU A 291 -33.27 -26.53 -13.81
CA GLU A 291 -34.08 -27.07 -14.91
C GLU A 291 -34.42 -25.97 -15.93
N GLU A 292 -34.71 -26.35 -17.19
CA GLU A 292 -35.05 -25.41 -18.28
C GLU A 292 -36.22 -24.45 -17.98
N LYS A 293 -37.07 -24.79 -16.99
CA LYS A 293 -38.17 -23.95 -16.51
C LYS A 293 -37.68 -22.72 -15.72
N ASP A 294 -36.54 -22.84 -15.04
CA ASP A 294 -35.97 -21.79 -14.18
C ASP A 294 -35.22 -20.72 -15.00
N LEU A 295 -34.93 -21.01 -16.27
CA LEU A 295 -34.29 -20.10 -17.22
C LEU A 295 -35.28 -19.15 -17.93
N LYS A 296 -36.59 -19.36 -17.76
CA LYS A 296 -37.64 -18.62 -18.49
C LYS A 296 -38.24 -17.42 -17.74
N ASP A 297 -37.90 -17.23 -16.46
CA ASP A 297 -38.46 -16.17 -15.61
C ASP A 297 -37.52 -14.96 -15.39
N LYS A 298 -36.65 -14.62 -16.36
CA LYS A 298 -35.89 -13.36 -16.35
C LYS A 298 -35.96 -12.62 -17.69
#